data_AF-A0A1V5TLS5-F1
#
_entry.id   AF-A0A1V5TLS5-F1
#
_cell.length_a   1.000
_cell.length_b   1.000
_cell.length_c   1.000
_cell.angle_alpha   90.00
_cell.angle_beta   90.00
_cell.angle_gamma   90.00
#
_symmetry.space_group_name_H-M   'P 1'
#
loop_
_entity.id
_entity.type
_entity.pdbx_description
1 polymer ?
#
loop_
_entity_poly.entity_id
_entity_poly.type
_entity_poly.pdbx_seq_one_letter_code
_entity_poly.pdbx_strand_id
1 'polypeptide(L)'
;MGAIFSYVVLPLLIFFARIADVSLGTIRIIFISKGFKVLAFLVGFFEVLIWLLAINQIWSDFSNPWLLLAYAAGFATGNYVGIYLDEKISIGNSMIRIIVIKNSKKLVNELKKNGYQLTVIDGHSADQNIDVKMILVVVKRKELKNVLKILKKINPNSFFTIEDIRNVRKNRNELLKEKRSPRRLFK
;
A
#
# COMPACT_ATOMS: atom_id res chain seq x y z
N MET A 1 36.52 26.76 13.91
CA MET A 1 35.52 26.26 12.93
C MET A 1 35.47 24.74 12.81
N GLY A 2 36.55 23.98 13.12
CA GLY A 2 36.54 22.50 13.01
C GLY A 2 35.54 21.78 13.94
N ALA A 3 35.44 22.18 15.22
CA ALA A 3 34.58 21.47 16.18
C ALA A 3 33.07 21.56 15.84
N ILE A 4 32.56 22.75 15.50
CA ILE A 4 31.13 22.90 15.13
C ILE A 4 30.79 22.08 13.89
N PHE A 5 31.69 22.03 12.92
CA PHE A 5 31.50 21.22 11.72
C PHE A 5 31.46 19.72 12.05
N SER A 6 32.42 19.20 12.81
CA SER A 6 32.50 17.77 13.14
C SER A 6 31.41 17.28 14.12
N TYR A 7 30.94 18.13 15.04
CA TYR A 7 29.98 17.73 16.08
C TYR A 7 28.53 18.10 15.79
N VAL A 8 28.25 18.98 14.82
CA VAL A 8 26.89 19.44 14.52
C VAL A 8 26.57 19.29 13.04
N VAL A 9 27.33 19.92 12.15
CA VAL A 9 27.03 19.98 10.72
C VAL A 9 27.15 18.61 10.06
N LEU A 10 28.25 17.90 10.31
CA LEU A 10 28.51 16.59 9.75
C LEU A 10 27.47 15.53 10.22
N PRO A 11 27.16 15.39 11.53
CA PRO A 11 26.07 14.52 11.98
C PRO A 11 24.71 14.85 11.34
N LEU A 12 24.34 16.13 11.22
CA LEU A 12 23.09 16.52 10.56
C LEU A 12 23.05 16.12 9.08
N LEU A 13 24.15 16.30 8.36
CA LEU A 13 24.24 15.89 6.95
C LEU A 13 24.07 14.36 6.82
N ILE A 14 24.76 13.59 7.66
CA ILE A 14 24.62 12.13 7.70
C ILE A 14 23.17 11.73 8.02
N PHE A 15 22.53 12.38 8.99
CA PHE A 15 21.14 12.12 9.36
C PHE A 15 20.20 12.26 8.16
N PHE A 16 20.25 13.40 7.44
CA PHE A 16 19.40 13.61 6.27
C PHE A 16 19.74 12.69 5.09
N ALA A 17 21.02 12.43 4.86
CA ALA A 17 21.46 11.48 3.83
C ALA A 17 20.93 10.06 4.12
N ARG A 18 20.98 9.62 5.38
CA ARG A 18 20.43 8.32 5.81
C ARG A 18 18.91 8.27 5.71
N ILE A 19 18.20 9.37 5.99
CA ILE A 19 16.75 9.42 5.76
C ILE A 19 16.44 9.17 4.28
N ALA A 20 17.12 9.87 3.37
CA ALA A 20 16.90 9.71 1.94
C ALA A 20 17.19 8.28 1.48
N ASP A 21 18.38 7.76 1.81
CA ASP A 21 18.81 6.40 1.43
C ASP A 21 17.83 5.33 1.93
N VAL A 22 17.51 5.34 3.22
CA VAL A 22 16.64 4.32 3.83
C VAL A 22 15.21 4.45 3.34
N SER A 23 14.70 5.66 3.14
CA SER A 23 13.36 5.87 2.58
C SER A 23 13.23 5.28 1.17
N LEU A 24 14.27 5.43 0.33
CA LEU A 24 14.31 4.81 -1.00
C LEU A 24 14.34 3.28 -0.91
N GLY A 25 15.16 2.73 -0.01
CA GLY A 25 15.21 1.29 0.26
C GLY A 25 13.87 0.72 0.73
N THR A 26 13.15 1.44 1.61
CA THR A 26 11.80 1.08 2.04
C THR A 26 10.82 1.09 0.86
N ILE A 27 10.82 2.15 0.04
CA ILE A 27 9.97 2.25 -1.16
C ILE A 27 10.25 1.10 -2.14
N ARG A 28 11.52 0.74 -2.33
CA ARG A 28 11.90 -0.42 -3.16
C ARG A 28 11.26 -1.71 -2.66
N ILE A 29 11.36 -1.99 -1.37
CA ILE A 29 10.75 -3.20 -0.76
C ILE A 29 9.25 -3.21 -1.01
N ILE A 30 8.58 -2.06 -0.88
CA ILE A 30 7.15 -1.96 -1.14
C ILE A 30 6.81 -2.17 -2.62
N PHE A 31 7.62 -1.66 -3.55
CA PHE A 31 7.43 -1.95 -4.97
C PHE A 31 7.59 -3.44 -5.27
N ILE A 32 8.52 -4.13 -4.61
CA ILE A 32 8.68 -5.59 -4.73
C ILE A 32 7.43 -6.31 -4.22
N SER A 33 6.94 -5.97 -3.02
CA SER A 33 5.77 -6.60 -2.40
C SER A 33 4.51 -6.39 -3.25
N LYS A 34 4.34 -5.19 -3.81
CA LYS A 34 3.24 -4.83 -4.72
C LYS A 34 3.42 -5.33 -6.16
N GLY A 35 4.58 -5.92 -6.50
CA GLY A 35 4.83 -6.52 -7.82
C GLY A 35 5.23 -5.53 -8.92
N PHE A 36 5.56 -4.28 -8.59
CA PHE A 36 6.04 -3.27 -9.53
C PHE A 36 7.52 -3.49 -9.88
N LYS A 37 7.79 -4.52 -10.70
CA LYS A 37 9.15 -4.98 -11.02
C LYS A 37 10.07 -3.88 -11.58
N VAL A 38 9.59 -3.11 -12.55
CA VAL A 38 10.41 -2.06 -13.21
C VAL A 38 10.72 -0.92 -12.24
N LEU A 39 9.75 -0.49 -11.44
CA LEU A 39 9.97 0.57 -10.45
C LEU A 39 10.94 0.11 -9.35
N ALA A 40 10.79 -1.13 -8.86
CA ALA A 40 11.71 -1.70 -7.90
C ALA A 40 13.15 -1.78 -8.44
N PHE A 41 13.32 -2.17 -9.70
CA PHE A 41 14.62 -2.19 -10.37
C PHE A 41 15.25 -0.78 -10.45
N LEU A 42 14.50 0.21 -10.95
CA LEU A 42 15.00 1.57 -11.09
C LEU A 42 15.39 2.17 -9.73
N VAL A 43 14.52 2.06 -8.73
CA VAL A 43 14.82 2.58 -7.39
C VAL A 43 16.05 1.91 -6.80
N GLY A 44 16.15 0.57 -6.89
CA GLY A 44 17.31 -0.15 -6.37
C GLY A 44 18.62 0.21 -7.08
N PHE A 45 18.58 0.45 -8.39
CA PHE A 45 19.74 0.90 -9.16
C PHE A 45 20.24 2.27 -8.68
N PHE A 46 19.34 3.26 -8.56
CA PHE A 46 19.70 4.60 -8.10
C PHE A 46 20.10 4.63 -6.61
N GLU A 47 19.42 3.87 -5.75
CA GLU A 47 19.76 3.71 -4.34
C GLU A 47 21.21 3.25 -4.17
N VAL A 48 21.61 2.16 -4.86
CA VAL A 48 22.98 1.64 -4.76
C VAL A 48 24.01 2.61 -5.35
N LEU A 49 23.69 3.34 -6.43
CA LEU A 49 24.58 4.39 -6.96
C LEU A 49 24.81 5.51 -5.95
N ILE A 50 23.75 6.00 -5.29
CA ILE A 50 23.87 7.02 -4.25
C ILE A 50 24.72 6.49 -3.10
N TRP A 51 24.47 5.27 -2.66
CA TRP A 51 25.22 4.63 -1.58
C TRP A 51 26.71 4.46 -1.92
N LEU A 52 27.04 4.01 -3.12
CA LEU A 52 28.43 3.85 -3.59
C LEU A 52 29.17 5.19 -3.70
N LEU A 53 28.48 6.27 -4.09
CA LEU A 53 29.09 7.60 -4.11
C LEU A 53 29.31 8.14 -2.69
N ALA A 54 28.42 7.82 -1.75
CA ALA A 54 28.47 8.32 -0.38
C ALA A 54 29.41 7.52 0.55
N ILE A 55 29.65 6.23 0.30
CA ILE A 55 30.39 5.36 1.22
C ILE A 55 31.80 5.85 1.50
N ASN A 56 32.47 6.45 0.51
CA ASN A 56 33.83 7.00 0.66
C ASN A 56 33.91 8.11 1.72
N GLN A 57 32.80 8.75 2.07
CA GLN A 57 32.75 9.86 3.00
C GLN A 57 32.46 9.43 4.46
N ILE A 58 32.09 8.17 4.68
CA ILE A 58 31.63 7.67 6.00
C ILE A 58 32.78 7.08 6.82
N TRP A 59 33.83 6.55 6.18
CA TRP A 59 34.88 5.77 6.86
C TRP A 59 35.92 6.58 7.63
N SER A 60 35.88 7.92 7.59
CA SER A 60 36.98 8.73 8.12
C SER A 60 36.89 9.12 9.60
N ASP A 61 35.76 8.95 10.29
CA ASP A 61 35.60 9.56 11.63
C ASP A 61 34.66 8.82 12.62
N PHE A 62 34.90 7.52 12.88
CA PHE A 62 34.13 6.75 13.89
C PHE A 62 34.40 7.14 15.36
N SER A 63 35.19 8.18 15.63
CA SER A 63 35.57 8.61 16.98
C SER A 63 34.50 9.44 17.71
N ASN A 64 33.48 9.92 17.00
CA ASN A 64 32.45 10.82 17.56
C ASN A 64 31.10 10.11 17.78
N PRO A 65 30.62 9.96 19.03
CA PRO A 65 29.36 9.28 19.34
C PRO A 65 28.12 9.98 18.73
N TRP A 66 28.20 11.28 18.45
CA TRP A 66 27.11 12.02 17.79
C TRP A 66 26.87 11.56 16.34
N LEU A 67 27.91 11.12 15.64
CA LEU A 67 27.78 10.56 14.29
C LEU A 67 27.02 9.24 14.32
N LEU A 68 27.31 8.38 15.31
CA LEU A 68 26.59 7.13 15.51
C LEU A 68 25.11 7.37 15.82
N LEU A 69 24.82 8.32 16.72
CA LEU A 69 23.45 8.68 17.05
C LEU A 69 22.69 9.23 15.84
N ALA A 70 23.31 10.15 15.09
CA ALA A 70 22.72 10.71 13.87
C ALA A 70 22.49 9.64 12.79
N TYR A 71 23.39 8.68 12.65
CA TYR A 71 23.23 7.56 11.72
C TYR A 71 22.05 6.67 12.12
N ALA A 72 21.97 6.25 13.39
CA ALA A 72 20.89 5.41 13.90
C ALA A 72 19.53 6.13 13.85
N ALA A 73 19.48 7.40 14.24
CA ALA A 73 18.29 8.23 14.16
C ALA A 73 17.85 8.41 12.70
N GLY A 74 18.78 8.71 11.79
CA GLY A 74 18.50 8.89 10.37
C GLY A 74 17.94 7.60 9.74
N PHE A 75 18.45 6.44 10.15
CA PHE A 75 17.91 5.15 9.75
C PHE A 75 16.47 4.92 10.26
N ALA A 76 16.22 5.16 11.54
CA ALA A 76 14.88 5.01 12.11
C ALA A 76 13.86 5.96 11.45
N THR A 77 14.22 7.24 11.32
CA THR A 77 13.39 8.25 10.66
C THR A 77 13.19 7.94 9.18
N GLY A 78 14.23 7.49 8.47
CA GLY A 78 14.15 7.10 7.06
C GLY A 78 13.11 6.00 6.80
N ASN A 79 13.04 4.98 7.67
CA ASN A 79 12.01 3.94 7.57
C ASN A 79 10.60 4.51 7.74
N TYR A 80 10.41 5.37 8.75
CA TYR A 80 9.13 6.04 8.97
C TYR A 80 8.71 6.90 7.77
N VAL A 81 9.64 7.69 7.22
CA VAL A 81 9.42 8.53 6.03
C VAL A 81 9.10 7.66 4.81
N GLY A 82 9.80 6.54 4.62
CA GLY A 82 9.54 5.59 3.53
C GLY A 82 8.13 5.00 3.59
N ILE A 83 7.67 4.61 4.78
CA ILE A 83 6.29 4.13 5.01
C ILE A 83 5.28 5.26 4.73
N TYR A 84 5.53 6.46 5.24
CA TYR A 84 4.66 7.62 5.01
C TYR A 84 4.53 7.97 3.52
N LEU A 85 5.64 7.89 2.77
CA LEU A 85 5.63 8.09 1.32
C LEU A 85 4.78 7.04 0.60
N ASP A 86 4.80 5.78 1.03
CA ASP A 86 3.94 4.75 0.44
C ASP A 86 2.44 5.06 0.59
N GLU A 87 2.04 5.46 1.80
CA GLU A 87 0.65 5.82 2.09
C GLU A 87 0.18 6.94 1.16
N LYS A 88 1.06 7.90 0.88
CA LYS A 88 0.77 9.06 0.02
C LYS A 88 0.72 8.69 -1.47
N ILE A 89 1.60 7.81 -1.92
CA ILE A 89 1.72 7.42 -3.33
C ILE A 89 0.45 6.70 -3.83
N SER A 90 -0.34 6.05 -2.96
CA SER A 90 -1.66 5.47 -3.29
C SER A 90 -1.67 4.58 -4.55
N ILE A 91 -0.55 3.91 -4.80
CA ILE A 91 -0.36 3.01 -5.95
C ILE A 91 -0.83 1.59 -5.59
N GLY A 92 -1.41 0.91 -6.58
CA GLY A 92 -1.83 -0.49 -6.48
C GLY A 92 -3.36 -0.67 -6.43
N ASN A 93 -3.77 -1.88 -6.12
CA ASN A 93 -5.17 -2.27 -5.94
C ASN A 93 -5.39 -2.71 -4.49
N SER A 94 -6.60 -2.47 -3.99
CA SER A 94 -7.01 -2.92 -2.67
C SER A 94 -8.36 -3.62 -2.77
N MET A 95 -8.53 -4.68 -1.98
CA MET A 95 -9.81 -5.34 -1.76
C MET A 95 -10.43 -4.77 -0.49
N ILE A 96 -11.70 -4.41 -0.58
CA ILE A 96 -12.50 -4.03 0.57
C ILE A 96 -13.50 -5.17 0.80
N ARG A 97 -13.46 -5.77 1.98
CA ARG A 97 -14.41 -6.78 2.42
C ARG A 97 -15.33 -6.14 3.44
N ILE A 98 -16.60 -6.03 3.11
CA ILE A 98 -17.60 -5.35 3.93
C ILE A 98 -18.59 -6.40 4.42
N ILE A 99 -18.78 -6.52 5.74
CA ILE A 99 -19.79 -7.38 6.33
C ILE A 99 -21.00 -6.53 6.68
N VAL A 100 -22.17 -6.92 6.15
CA VAL A 100 -23.40 -6.14 6.24
C VAL A 100 -24.55 -7.02 6.73
N ILE A 101 -25.13 -6.64 7.88
CA ILE A 101 -26.30 -7.29 8.46
C ILE A 101 -27.60 -6.73 7.85
N LYS A 102 -27.73 -5.40 7.81
CA LYS A 102 -28.93 -4.69 7.30
C LYS A 102 -28.58 -3.79 6.10
N ASN A 103 -29.54 -3.55 5.22
CA ASN A 103 -29.41 -2.64 4.06
C ASN A 103 -28.35 -3.03 3.01
N SER A 104 -27.98 -4.31 2.93
CA SER A 104 -26.99 -4.81 1.95
C SER A 104 -27.37 -4.50 0.50
N LYS A 105 -28.66 -4.61 0.12
CA LYS A 105 -29.15 -4.28 -1.23
C LYS A 105 -28.89 -2.82 -1.62
N LYS A 106 -29.11 -1.88 -0.69
CA LYS A 106 -28.90 -0.44 -0.93
C LYS A 106 -27.42 -0.13 -1.19
N LEU A 107 -26.53 -0.69 -0.36
CA LEU A 107 -25.08 -0.52 -0.52
C LEU A 107 -24.59 -1.14 -1.85
N VAL A 108 -25.03 -2.35 -2.17
CA VAL A 108 -24.68 -3.02 -3.44
C VAL A 108 -25.10 -2.18 -4.64
N ASN A 109 -26.32 -1.64 -4.64
CA ASN A 109 -26.81 -0.83 -5.75
C ASN A 109 -26.02 0.47 -5.90
N GLU A 110 -25.69 1.14 -4.79
CA GLU A 110 -24.90 2.37 -4.84
C GLU A 110 -23.48 2.13 -5.37
N LEU A 111 -22.82 1.08 -4.90
CA LEU A 111 -21.48 0.72 -5.37
C LEU A 111 -21.48 0.33 -6.85
N LYS A 112 -22.51 -0.40 -7.32
CA LYS A 112 -22.69 -0.70 -8.75
C LYS A 112 -22.88 0.55 -9.60
N LYS A 113 -23.71 1.51 -9.14
CA LYS A 113 -23.95 2.78 -9.85
C LYS A 113 -22.68 3.60 -10.02
N ASN A 114 -21.75 3.52 -9.06
CA ASN A 114 -20.45 4.16 -9.13
C ASN A 114 -19.42 3.39 -9.99
N GLY A 115 -19.82 2.33 -10.68
CA GLY A 115 -18.97 1.56 -11.60
C GLY A 115 -18.06 0.52 -10.92
N TYR A 116 -18.23 0.28 -9.61
CA TYR A 116 -17.40 -0.69 -8.90
C TYR A 116 -17.84 -2.13 -9.19
N GLN A 117 -16.85 -2.99 -9.40
CA GLN A 117 -17.06 -4.43 -9.53
C GLN A 117 -17.10 -5.07 -8.15
N LEU A 118 -18.19 -5.77 -7.87
CA LEU A 118 -18.42 -6.40 -6.58
C LEU A 118 -18.89 -7.84 -6.70
N THR A 119 -18.59 -8.61 -5.66
CA THR A 119 -19.09 -9.96 -5.43
C THR A 119 -19.82 -9.95 -4.09
N VAL A 120 -20.99 -10.58 -4.04
CA VAL A 120 -21.78 -10.70 -2.82
C VAL A 120 -21.80 -12.17 -2.44
N ILE A 121 -21.46 -12.46 -1.19
CA ILE A 121 -21.45 -13.79 -0.61
C ILE A 121 -22.43 -13.76 0.56
N ASP A 122 -23.38 -14.69 0.56
CA ASP A 122 -24.25 -14.92 1.70
C ASP A 122 -23.49 -15.71 2.76
N GLY A 123 -23.59 -15.28 4.02
CA GLY A 123 -22.88 -15.89 5.14
C GLY A 123 -23.72 -15.86 6.41
N HIS A 124 -23.21 -16.50 7.45
CA HIS A 124 -23.89 -16.58 8.73
C HIS A 124 -22.92 -16.17 9.84
N SER A 125 -23.37 -15.32 10.76
CA SER A 125 -22.56 -14.84 11.88
C SER A 125 -22.62 -15.84 13.03
N ALA A 126 -21.52 -16.54 13.31
CA ALA A 126 -21.45 -17.51 14.40
C ALA A 126 -21.81 -16.89 15.77
N ASP A 127 -21.32 -15.68 16.06
CA ASP A 127 -21.51 -15.03 17.36
C ASP A 127 -22.95 -14.57 17.63
N GLN A 128 -23.72 -14.27 16.57
CA GLN A 128 -25.04 -13.66 16.71
C GLN A 128 -26.16 -14.53 16.13
N ASN A 129 -25.82 -15.64 15.47
CA ASN A 129 -26.75 -16.57 14.81
C ASN A 129 -27.69 -15.85 13.80
N ILE A 130 -27.15 -14.90 13.04
CA ILE A 130 -27.87 -14.05 12.08
C ILE A 130 -27.22 -14.14 10.69
N ASP A 131 -28.05 -14.11 9.65
CA ASP A 131 -27.59 -14.03 8.27
C ASP A 131 -26.94 -12.68 7.95
N VAL A 132 -25.78 -12.73 7.28
CA VAL A 132 -25.00 -11.56 6.88
C VAL A 132 -24.66 -11.64 5.40
N LYS A 133 -24.45 -10.48 4.78
CA LYS A 133 -23.88 -10.40 3.43
C LYS A 133 -22.45 -9.89 3.52
N MET A 134 -21.53 -10.64 2.93
CA MET A 134 -20.16 -10.20 2.69
C MET A 134 -20.07 -9.64 1.27
N ILE A 135 -19.67 -8.38 1.16
CA ILE A 135 -19.47 -7.70 -0.11
C ILE A 135 -17.97 -7.52 -0.32
N LEU A 136 -17.46 -8.10 -1.39
CA LEU A 136 -16.07 -7.95 -1.82
C LEU A 136 -16.02 -6.93 -2.96
N VAL A 137 -15.20 -5.89 -2.80
CA VAL A 137 -15.00 -4.85 -3.81
C VAL A 137 -13.51 -4.71 -4.08
N VAL A 138 -13.09 -4.88 -5.33
CA VAL A 138 -11.70 -4.64 -5.74
C VAL A 138 -11.63 -3.28 -6.41
N VAL A 139 -10.83 -2.38 -5.85
CA VAL A 139 -10.67 -1.00 -6.35
C VAL A 139 -9.21 -0.61 -6.47
N LYS A 140 -8.93 0.45 -7.23
CA LYS A 140 -7.62 1.10 -7.16
C LYS A 140 -7.47 1.76 -5.80
N ARG A 141 -6.27 1.75 -5.23
CA ARG A 141 -6.02 2.32 -3.89
C ARG A 141 -6.42 3.80 -3.78
N LYS A 142 -6.25 4.57 -4.85
CA LYS A 142 -6.74 5.97 -4.94
C LYS A 142 -8.27 6.13 -4.84
N GLU A 143 -9.06 5.11 -5.17
CA GLU A 143 -10.53 5.13 -5.12
C GLU A 143 -11.08 4.63 -3.78
N LEU A 144 -10.24 4.05 -2.93
CA LEU A 144 -10.60 3.54 -1.60
C LEU A 144 -11.35 4.60 -0.78
N LYS A 145 -10.87 5.85 -0.77
CA LYS A 145 -11.51 6.96 -0.06
C LYS A 145 -12.96 7.20 -0.53
N ASN A 146 -13.24 7.03 -1.81
CA ASN A 146 -14.59 7.22 -2.35
C ASN A 146 -15.51 6.07 -1.93
N VAL A 147 -15.04 4.82 -1.97
CA VAL A 147 -15.82 3.67 -1.48
C VAL A 147 -16.13 3.82 0.02
N LEU A 148 -15.15 4.22 0.84
CA LEU A 148 -15.36 4.44 2.27
C LEU A 148 -16.34 5.59 2.56
N LYS A 149 -16.35 6.64 1.75
CA LYS A 149 -17.36 7.71 1.85
C LYS A 149 -18.77 7.19 1.59
N ILE A 150 -18.95 6.37 0.54
CA ILE A 150 -20.24 5.74 0.22
C ILE A 150 -20.67 4.82 1.37
N LEU A 151 -19.74 4.01 1.88
CA LEU A 151 -19.98 3.09 2.98
C LEU A 151 -20.44 3.83 4.23
N LYS A 152 -19.70 4.87 4.66
CA LYS A 152 -20.03 5.68 5.84
C LYS A 152 -21.39 6.39 5.72
N LYS A 153 -21.78 6.80 4.51
CA LYS A 153 -23.08 7.43 4.24
C LYS A 153 -24.26 6.45 4.38
N ILE A 154 -24.08 5.21 3.96
CA ILE A 154 -25.17 4.22 3.92
C ILE A 154 -25.23 3.39 5.21
N ASN A 155 -24.07 3.00 5.73
CA ASN A 155 -23.94 2.16 6.90
C ASN A 155 -22.72 2.59 7.73
N PRO A 156 -22.86 3.59 8.61
CA PRO A 156 -21.73 4.15 9.37
C PRO A 156 -21.11 3.16 10.36
N ASN A 157 -21.86 2.13 10.79
CA ASN A 157 -21.41 1.12 11.76
C ASN A 157 -21.02 -0.20 11.07
N SER A 158 -20.72 -0.20 9.77
CA SER A 158 -20.33 -1.42 9.06
C SER A 158 -18.92 -1.87 9.43
N PHE A 159 -18.76 -3.16 9.70
CA PHE A 159 -17.44 -3.79 9.82
C PHE A 159 -16.86 -4.04 8.42
N PHE A 160 -15.61 -3.61 8.20
CA PHE A 160 -14.90 -3.87 6.94
C PHE A 160 -13.40 -4.09 7.17
N THR A 161 -12.78 -4.85 6.26
CA THR A 161 -11.33 -5.00 6.18
C THR A 161 -10.83 -4.52 4.81
N ILE A 162 -9.57 -4.08 4.79
CA ILE A 162 -8.87 -3.65 3.57
C ILE A 162 -7.65 -4.54 3.42
N GLU A 163 -7.55 -5.21 2.28
CA GLU A 163 -6.42 -6.09 1.93
C GLU A 163 -5.73 -5.54 0.66
N ASP A 164 -4.41 -5.58 0.60
CA ASP A 164 -3.68 -5.16 -0.59
C ASP A 164 -3.58 -6.29 -1.62
N ILE A 165 -3.94 -5.98 -2.87
CA ILE A 165 -3.91 -6.96 -3.97
C ILE A 165 -2.73 -6.66 -4.89
N ARG A 166 -1.81 -7.64 -4.98
CA ARG A 166 -0.65 -7.58 -5.86
C ARG A 166 -1.01 -7.58 -7.35
N ASN A 167 -1.96 -8.44 -7.76
CA ASN A 167 -2.35 -8.59 -9.16
C ASN A 167 -3.87 -8.71 -9.32
N VAL A 168 -4.41 -7.95 -10.27
CA VAL A 168 -5.80 -8.08 -10.73
C VAL A 168 -5.77 -8.40 -12.21
N ARG A 169 -6.10 -9.63 -12.58
CA ARG A 169 -6.33 -9.97 -14.00
C ARG A 169 -7.67 -9.38 -14.43
N LYS A 170 -7.63 -8.36 -15.29
CA LYS A 170 -8.82 -7.75 -15.86
C LYS A 170 -9.45 -8.69 -16.89
N ASN A 171 -10.54 -9.36 -16.52
CA ASN A 171 -11.82 -9.37 -17.24
C ASN A 171 -12.81 -10.40 -16.64
N ARG A 172 -13.46 -10.07 -15.51
CA ARG A 172 -14.62 -10.87 -15.07
C ARG A 172 -15.76 -10.85 -16.11
N ASN A 173 -15.85 -9.78 -16.89
CA ASN A 173 -16.83 -9.68 -17.98
C ASN A 173 -16.57 -10.71 -19.10
N GLU A 174 -15.32 -11.13 -19.34
CA GLU A 174 -15.04 -12.24 -20.28
C GLU A 174 -15.46 -13.59 -19.68
N LEU A 175 -15.17 -13.83 -18.39
CA LEU A 175 -15.65 -15.04 -17.69
C LEU A 175 -17.19 -15.17 -17.69
N LEU A 176 -17.89 -14.04 -17.58
CA LEU A 176 -19.36 -14.00 -17.65
C LEU A 176 -19.90 -14.10 -19.09
N LYS A 177 -19.13 -13.66 -20.11
CA LYS A 177 -19.48 -13.87 -21.52
C LYS A 177 -19.31 -15.34 -21.92
N GLU A 178 -18.26 -16.00 -21.45
CA GLU A 178 -17.98 -17.41 -21.72
C GLU A 178 -19.09 -18.32 -21.16
N LYS A 179 -19.58 -18.02 -19.95
CA LYS A 179 -20.71 -18.74 -19.33
C LYS A 179 -22.07 -18.50 -20.01
N ARG A 180 -22.19 -17.43 -20.81
CA ARG A 180 -23.41 -17.07 -21.58
C ARG A 180 -23.39 -17.57 -23.02
N SER A 181 -22.27 -18.10 -23.51
CA SER A 181 -22.29 -18.87 -24.75
C SER A 181 -23.12 -20.13 -24.48
N PRO A 182 -24.29 -20.33 -25.12
CA PRO A 182 -24.98 -21.60 -25.01
C PRO A 182 -23.96 -22.65 -25.43
N ARG A 183 -23.76 -23.69 -24.60
CA ARG A 183 -23.14 -24.92 -25.09
C ARG A 183 -23.92 -25.26 -26.36
N ARG A 184 -23.31 -24.99 -27.52
CA ARG A 184 -23.85 -25.48 -28.79
C ARG A 184 -24.03 -26.96 -28.55
N LEU A 185 -25.29 -27.38 -28.63
CA LEU A 185 -25.70 -28.77 -28.66
C LEU A 185 -24.70 -29.50 -29.55
N PHE A 186 -23.84 -30.30 -28.94
CA PHE A 186 -23.21 -31.37 -29.68
C PHE A 186 -24.20 -32.52 -29.68
N LYS A 187 -24.60 -32.81 -30.91
CA LYS A 187 -25.42 -33.93 -31.40
C LYS A 187 -25.05 -35.25 -30.77
#